data_AF-A0A351JMA2-F1
#
_entry.id   AF-A0A351JMA2-F1
#
_cell.length_a   1.000
_cell.length_b   1.000
_cell.length_c   1.000
_cell.angle_alpha   90.00
_cell.angle_beta   90.00
_cell.angle_gamma   90.00
#
_symmetry.space_group_name_H-M   'P 1'
#
loop_
_entity.id
_entity.type
_entity.pdbx_description
1 polymer ?
#
loop_
_entity_poly.entity_id
_entity_poly.type
_entity_poly.pdbx_seq_one_letter_code
_entity_poly.pdbx_strand_id
1 'polypeptide(L)'
;MTVLDEGVIAIVTDNPDKTRKILHAKEIEFEEREALVMALPHQPGQLASILGRLADEGINVLSCYCTVEKNQVVLTADRADRAKAIFRIT
;
A
#
# COMPACT_ATOMS: atom_id res chain seq x y z
N MET A 1 -17.51 -8.85 2.40
CA MET A 1 -16.41 -9.78 2.03
C MET A 1 -17.05 -10.86 1.20
N THR A 2 -17.06 -10.69 -0.13
CA THR A 2 -17.47 -11.74 -1.05
C THR A 2 -16.43 -12.85 -0.93
N VAL A 3 -16.86 -14.07 -0.61
CA VAL A 3 -16.03 -15.24 -0.79
C VAL A 3 -15.90 -15.40 -2.30
N LEU A 4 -14.77 -14.95 -2.85
CA LEU A 4 -14.37 -15.33 -4.20
C LEU A 4 -13.80 -16.75 -4.09
N ASP A 5 -14.04 -17.60 -5.10
CA ASP A 5 -13.35 -18.90 -5.23
C ASP A 5 -11.83 -18.73 -5.45
N GLU A 6 -11.35 -17.47 -5.49
CA GLU A 6 -9.99 -17.07 -5.79
C GLU A 6 -9.42 -16.20 -4.66
N GLY A 7 -8.18 -16.49 -4.28
CA GLY A 7 -7.43 -15.69 -3.32
C GLY A 7 -6.64 -14.58 -4.03
N VAL A 8 -6.72 -13.36 -3.52
CA VAL A 8 -5.93 -12.24 -4.02
C VAL A 8 -4.65 -12.12 -3.19
N ILE A 9 -3.50 -12.08 -3.87
CA ILE A 9 -2.20 -11.85 -3.24
C ILE A 9 -1.71 -10.45 -3.63
N ALA A 10 -1.42 -9.63 -2.62
CA ALA A 10 -0.72 -8.37 -2.80
C ALA A 10 0.77 -8.56 -2.51
N ILE A 11 1.63 -8.13 -3.44
CA ILE A 11 3.07 -8.18 -3.29
C ILE A 11 3.68 -6.80 -3.58
N VAL A 12 4.76 -6.47 -2.87
CA VAL A 12 5.63 -5.34 -3.19
C VAL A 12 6.98 -5.91 -3.58
N THR A 13 7.48 -5.52 -4.75
CA THR A 13 8.73 -6.04 -5.31
C THR A 13 9.76 -4.94 -5.50
N ASP A 14 11.03 -5.29 -5.39
CA ASP A 14 12.17 -4.41 -5.65
C ASP A 14 12.27 -3.95 -7.12
N ASN A 15 11.73 -4.74 -8.06
CA ASN A 15 11.71 -4.42 -9.49
C ASN A 15 10.31 -4.61 -10.11
N PRO A 16 9.42 -3.61 -9.99
CA PRO A 16 8.06 -3.66 -10.52
C PRO A 16 8.00 -3.93 -12.02
N ASP A 17 8.92 -3.36 -12.81
CA ASP A 17 8.95 -3.55 -14.26
C ASP A 17 9.23 -4.99 -14.68
N LYS A 18 10.17 -5.65 -13.98
CA LYS A 18 10.46 -7.06 -14.19
C LYS A 18 9.30 -7.94 -13.73
N THR A 19 8.69 -7.62 -12.58
CA THR A 19 7.51 -8.32 -12.06
C THR A 19 6.36 -8.26 -13.07
N ARG A 20 6.00 -7.07 -13.55
CA ARG A 20 4.97 -6.85 -14.57
C ARG A 20 5.20 -7.69 -15.82
N LYS A 21 6.42 -7.67 -16.36
CA LYS A 21 6.80 -8.46 -17.55
C LYS A 21 6.59 -9.96 -17.35
N ILE A 22 6.98 -10.49 -16.18
CA ILE A 22 6.86 -11.92 -15.88
C ILE A 22 5.40 -12.31 -15.68
N LEU A 23 4.61 -11.52 -14.94
CA LEU A 23 3.18 -11.81 -14.71
C LEU A 23 2.39 -11.80 -16.03
N HIS A 24 2.62 -10.81 -16.89
CA HIS A 24 2.03 -10.80 -18.24
C HIS A 24 2.44 -12.02 -19.08
N ALA A 25 3.73 -12.39 -19.08
CA ALA A 25 4.20 -13.56 -19.83
C ALA A 25 3.65 -14.89 -19.30
N LYS A 26 3.10 -14.90 -18.08
CA LYS A 26 2.43 -16.04 -17.45
C LYS A 26 0.91 -15.97 -17.53
N GLU A 27 0.35 -14.94 -18.17
CA GLU A 27 -1.10 -14.72 -18.29
C GLU A 27 -1.80 -14.66 -16.92
N ILE A 28 -1.08 -14.18 -15.89
CA ILE A 28 -1.64 -13.96 -14.56
C ILE A 28 -2.32 -12.59 -14.58
N GLU A 29 -3.58 -12.52 -14.16
CA GLU A 29 -4.29 -11.25 -13.99
C GLU A 29 -3.80 -10.52 -12.73
N PHE A 30 -3.54 -9.21 -12.86
CA PHE A 30 -3.09 -8.39 -11.75
C PHE A 30 -3.50 -6.93 -11.93
N GLU A 31 -3.58 -6.23 -10.80
CA GLU A 31 -3.67 -4.76 -10.75
C GLU A 31 -2.40 -4.19 -10.15
N GLU A 32 -1.97 -3.03 -10.64
CA GLU A 32 -0.89 -2.26 -10.04
C GLU A 32 -1.44 -1.05 -9.31
N ARG A 33 -0.88 -0.79 -8.11
CA ARG A 33 -1.18 0.38 -7.30
C ARG A 33 0.11 0.91 -6.72
N GLU A 34 0.20 2.23 -6.61
CA GLU A 34 1.35 2.85 -5.98
C GLU A 34 1.35 2.57 -4.47
N ALA A 35 2.43 1.97 -3.99
CA ALA A 35 2.62 1.63 -2.59
C ALA A 35 3.32 2.76 -1.84
N LEU A 36 2.69 3.26 -0.79
CA LEU A 36 3.23 4.27 0.11
C LEU A 36 3.92 3.56 1.27
N VAL A 37 5.25 3.61 1.30
CA VAL A 37 6.06 3.01 2.36
C VAL A 37 6.40 4.09 3.39
N MET A 38 5.94 3.90 4.62
CA MET A 38 6.13 4.88 5.69
C MET A 38 6.76 4.25 6.91
N ALA A 39 7.77 4.93 7.48
CA ALA A 39 8.26 4.59 8.80
C ALA A 39 7.23 5.01 9.86
N LEU A 40 6.99 4.12 10.80
CA LEU A 40 6.05 4.30 11.90
C LEU A 40 6.80 4.13 13.23
N PRO A 41 6.73 5.07 14.16
CA PRO A 41 7.27 4.83 15.50
C PRO A 41 6.58 3.62 16.16
N HIS A 42 7.33 2.79 16.88
CA HIS A 42 6.77 1.63 17.59
C HIS A 42 6.10 2.05 18.89
N GLN A 43 4.95 2.73 18.78
CA GLN A 43 4.16 3.20 19.91
C GLN A 43 2.65 3.04 19.62
N PRO A 44 1.83 2.78 20.64
CA PRO A 44 0.37 2.75 20.48
C PRO A 44 -0.17 4.04 19.83
N GLY A 45 -1.14 3.89 18.94
CA GLY A 45 -1.81 5.02 18.29
C GLY A 45 -1.09 5.64 17.08
N GLN A 46 0.15 5.23 16.76
CA GLN A 46 0.87 5.79 15.62
C GLN A 46 0.17 5.51 14.28
N LEU A 47 -0.34 4.28 14.10
CA LEU A 47 -1.16 3.95 12.92
C LEU A 47 -2.44 4.82 12.86
N ALA A 48 -3.10 5.04 14.00
CA ALA A 48 -4.29 5.89 14.06
C ALA A 48 -3.98 7.35 13.68
N SER A 49 -2.83 7.87 14.12
CA SER A 49 -2.37 9.22 13.78
C SER A 49 -2.20 9.41 12.26
N ILE A 50 -1.52 8.47 11.58
CA ILE A 50 -1.32 8.57 10.13
C ILE A 50 -2.64 8.39 9.36
N LEU A 51 -3.50 7.46 9.77
CA LEU A 51 -4.80 7.25 9.12
C LEU A 51 -5.74 8.44 9.34
N GLY A 52 -5.69 9.08 10.51
CA GLY A 52 -6.44 10.29 10.82
C GLY A 52 -6.10 11.44 9.87
N ARG A 53 -4.82 11.67 9.61
CA ARG A 53 -4.36 12.71 8.65
C ARG A 53 -4.86 12.47 7.22
N LEU A 54 -5.00 11.21 6.81
CA LEU A 54 -5.60 10.86 5.53
C LEU A 54 -7.11 11.08 5.54
N ALA A 55 -7.78 10.69 6.63
CA ALA A 55 -9.22 10.86 6.81
C ALA A 55 -9.64 12.34 6.82
N ASP A 56 -8.85 13.22 7.44
CA ASP A 56 -9.09 14.68 7.46
C ASP A 56 -9.09 15.29 6.04
N GLU A 57 -8.37 14.68 5.11
CA GLU A 57 -8.32 15.06 3.69
C GLU A 57 -9.31 14.24 2.82
N GLY A 58 -10.10 13.37 3.45
CA GLY A 58 -11.07 12.47 2.83
C GLY A 58 -10.46 11.35 1.99
N ILE A 59 -9.17 11.03 2.19
CA ILE A 59 -8.44 10.04 1.38
C ILE A 59 -8.73 8.64 1.88
N ASN A 60 -9.16 7.75 0.99
CA ASN A 60 -9.49 6.38 1.34
C ASN A 60 -8.25 5.48 1.25
N VAL A 61 -7.99 4.70 2.30
CA VAL A 61 -6.93 3.67 2.30
C VAL A 61 -7.50 2.38 1.74
N LEU A 62 -6.88 1.89 0.65
CA LEU A 62 -7.35 0.72 -0.09
C LEU A 62 -6.71 -0.58 0.43
N SER A 63 -5.49 -0.50 0.94
CA SER A 63 -4.81 -1.60 1.62
C SER A 63 -3.78 -1.07 2.62
N CYS A 64 -3.47 -1.86 3.64
CA CYS A 64 -2.51 -1.54 4.68
C CYS A 64 -1.87 -2.83 5.20
N TYR A 65 -0.54 -2.93 5.12
CA TYR A 65 0.25 -4.08 5.53
C TYR A 65 1.41 -3.63 6.41
N CYS A 66 1.68 -4.35 7.49
CA CYS A 66 2.88 -4.15 8.30
C CYS A 66 4.03 -4.96 7.72
N THR A 67 5.22 -4.37 7.66
CA THR A 67 6.42 -5.08 7.20
C THR A 67 7.17 -5.70 8.37
N VAL A 68 7.86 -6.81 8.11
CA VAL A 68 8.77 -7.46 9.06
C VAL A 68 10.04 -6.64 9.31
N GLU A 69 10.45 -5.81 8.35
CA GLU A 69 11.57 -4.89 8.50
C GLU A 69 11.14 -3.55 9.09
N LYS A 70 11.93 -3.02 10.04
CA LYS A 70 11.99 -1.63 10.52
C LYS A 70 10.65 -0.89 10.66
N ASN A 71 9.78 -1.27 11.59
CA ASN A 71 8.58 -0.52 12.00
C ASN A 71 7.92 0.26 10.85
N GLN A 72 7.70 -0.39 9.73
CA GLN A 72 7.21 0.24 8.51
C GLN A 72 5.80 -0.28 8.21
N VAL A 73 5.02 0.60 7.59
CA VAL A 73 3.73 0.28 7.05
C VAL A 73 3.75 0.56 5.55
N VAL A 74 3.16 -0.35 4.79
CA VAL A 74 2.89 -0.19 3.37
C VAL A 74 1.40 0.01 3.22
N LEU A 75 0.99 1.08 2.56
CA LEU A 75 -0.41 1.35 2.27
C LEU A 75 -0.63 1.76 0.83
N THR A 76 -1.84 1.54 0.32
CA THR A 76 -2.29 2.11 -0.96
C THR A 76 -3.49 3.02 -0.70
N ALA A 77 -3.65 4.05 -1.51
CA ALA A 77 -4.71 5.05 -1.35
C ALA A 77 -5.38 5.35 -2.69
N ASP A 78 -6.66 5.76 -2.64
CA ASP A 78 -7.42 6.20 -3.82
C ASP A 78 -6.81 7.46 -4.48
N ARG A 79 -6.13 8.29 -3.67
CA ARG A 79 -5.46 9.53 -4.09
C ARG A 79 -4.00 9.51 -3.64
N ALA A 80 -3.20 8.62 -4.24
CA ALA A 80 -1.80 8.40 -3.91
C ALA A 80 -0.95 9.69 -3.95
N ASP A 81 -1.08 10.52 -4.98
CA ASP A 81 -0.33 11.79 -5.08
C ASP A 81 -0.63 12.77 -3.94
N ARG A 82 -1.89 12.84 -3.50
CA ARG A 82 -2.29 13.67 -2.35
C ARG A 82 -1.75 13.10 -1.04
N ALA A 83 -1.81 11.78 -0.87
CA ALA A 83 -1.24 11.11 0.29
C ALA A 83 0.29 11.32 0.39
N LYS A 84 1.02 11.20 -0.73
CA LYS A 84 2.45 11.52 -0.81
C LYS A 84 2.74 12.95 -0.37
N ALA A 85 1.95 13.92 -0.83
CA ALA A 85 2.12 15.33 -0.45
C ALA A 85 1.92 15.56 1.06
N ILE A 86 0.93 14.90 1.69
CA ILE A 86 0.68 14.99 3.14
C ILE A 86 1.88 14.48 3.93
N PHE A 87 2.46 13.34 3.52
CA PHE A 87 3.56 12.69 4.22
C PHE A 87 4.95 13.09 3.73
N ARG A 88 5.04 13.95 2.71
CA ARG A 88 6.30 14.35 2.06
C ARG A 88 7.11 13.15 1.56
N ILE A 89 6.40 12.16 1.02
CA ILE A 89 6.97 11.00 0.33
C ILE A 89 7.21 11.46 -1.12
N THR A 90 8.44 11.29 -1.60
CA THR A 90 8.84 11.71 -2.96
C THR A 90 8.56 10.59 -3.95
#